data_AF-A0A838NCV5-F1
#
_entry.id   AF-A0A838NCV5-F1
#
_cell.length_a   1.000
_cell.length_b   1.000
_cell.length_c   1.000
_cell.angle_alpha   90.00
_cell.angle_beta   90.00
_cell.angle_gamma   90.00
#
_symmetry.space_group_name_H-M   'P 1'
#
loop_
_entity.id
_entity.type
_entity.pdbx_description
1 polymer ?
#
loop_
_entity_poly.entity_id
_entity_poly.type
_entity_poly.pdbx_seq_one_letter_code
_entity_poly.pdbx_strand_id
1 'polypeptide(L)'
;MSNRKVSRREALRAGALGTVGLAAGAGGLSLQALDQGTAAQRPTQGSHHDMVTVGQLAPGSFDPTAFLTRFDGGTLSRLPSGQPLREYEIVAEDREIEVAPGVFYPAWTYNGQVPGPTIRCTEGDRLRIRFSNKGSHAHSIHFHGIHPSGMDGAFEPVHPGRSFVYEFDAEPFGLHLYHCHTVPIKRHIHKGLYGAFIIDPKEGRPPANEMVMVMNGFDTNFDNENEVYAVNTVAFHYQKHPI
;
A
#
# COMPACT_ATOMS: atom_id res chain seq x y z
N MET A 1 -63.37 5.52 12.25
CA MET A 1 -62.56 6.21 11.21
C MET A 1 -61.23 5.49 11.09
N SER A 2 -61.06 4.72 10.01
CA SER A 2 -59.91 3.85 9.76
C SER A 2 -58.82 4.65 9.04
N ASN A 3 -57.61 4.68 9.60
CA ASN A 3 -56.50 5.47 9.07
C ASN A 3 -55.60 4.57 8.19
N ARG A 4 -55.75 4.67 6.87
CA ARG A 4 -54.99 3.85 5.90
C ARG A 4 -53.68 4.58 5.56
N LYS A 5 -52.54 4.04 6.02
CA LYS A 5 -51.20 4.54 5.69
C LYS A 5 -50.87 4.21 4.23
N VAL A 6 -50.63 5.24 3.43
CA VAL A 6 -50.10 5.13 2.06
C VAL A 6 -48.67 4.59 2.14
N SER A 7 -48.38 3.55 1.37
CA SER A 7 -47.06 2.92 1.29
C SER A 7 -46.24 3.56 0.17
N ARG A 8 -44.91 3.66 0.37
CA ARG A 8 -43.92 4.23 -0.57
C ARG A 8 -43.97 3.63 -2.00
N ARG A 9 -44.67 2.51 -2.22
CA ARG A 9 -44.90 1.91 -3.54
C ARG A 9 -45.99 2.61 -4.37
N GLU A 10 -46.91 3.38 -3.78
CA GLU A 10 -47.97 4.08 -4.53
C GLU A 10 -47.48 5.41 -5.14
N ALA A 11 -46.49 6.07 -4.52
CA ALA A 11 -45.91 7.32 -5.02
C ALA A 11 -45.13 7.15 -6.35
N LEU A 12 -44.62 5.94 -6.62
CA LEU A 12 -43.84 5.66 -7.84
C LEU A 12 -44.70 5.31 -9.06
N ARG A 13 -46.02 5.14 -8.91
CA ARG A 13 -46.94 4.92 -10.05
C ARG A 13 -47.56 6.21 -10.61
N ALA A 14 -47.38 7.35 -9.94
CA ALA A 14 -47.95 8.64 -10.37
C ALA A 14 -47.04 9.45 -11.32
N GLY A 15 -45.84 8.97 -11.64
CA GLY A 15 -44.84 9.72 -12.42
C GLY A 15 -44.88 9.53 -13.94
N ALA A 16 -45.90 8.87 -14.49
CA ALA A 16 -46.05 8.68 -15.92
C ALA A 16 -47.47 9.06 -16.32
N LEU A 17 -47.68 10.31 -16.76
CA LEU A 17 -48.72 10.75 -17.72
C LEU A 17 -48.84 12.29 -17.75
N GLY A 18 -48.70 12.88 -18.95
CA GLY A 18 -49.14 14.23 -19.32
C GLY A 18 -47.99 15.19 -19.70
N THR A 19 -47.98 15.89 -20.83
CA THR A 19 -49.09 16.33 -21.69
C THR A 19 -48.65 16.60 -23.13
N VAL A 20 -49.58 16.32 -24.05
CA VAL A 20 -49.62 16.72 -25.45
C VAL A 20 -50.07 18.17 -25.56
N GLY A 21 -49.46 18.97 -26.44
CA GLY A 21 -49.94 20.29 -26.84
C GLY A 21 -49.62 20.56 -28.31
N LEU A 22 -50.66 20.54 -29.16
CA LEU A 22 -50.64 20.96 -30.57
C LEU A 22 -51.14 22.41 -30.67
N ALA A 23 -50.43 23.27 -31.41
CA ALA A 23 -51.02 24.45 -32.04
C ALA A 23 -50.25 24.82 -33.34
N ALA A 24 -51.03 25.15 -34.37
CA ALA A 24 -50.67 25.34 -35.77
C ALA A 24 -49.99 26.69 -36.06
N GLY A 25 -49.32 26.79 -37.23
CA GLY A 25 -48.43 27.87 -37.61
C GLY A 25 -48.99 28.99 -38.49
N ALA A 26 -48.10 29.92 -38.85
CA ALA A 26 -48.05 30.72 -40.09
C ALA A 26 -46.90 31.76 -39.99
N GLY A 27 -46.19 32.01 -41.10
CA GLY A 27 -45.44 33.26 -41.32
C GLY A 27 -43.92 33.13 -41.24
N GLY A 28 -43.28 33.03 -42.40
CA GLY A 28 -41.82 32.96 -42.52
C GLY A 28 -41.11 34.29 -42.27
N LEU A 29 -39.81 34.20 -41.98
CA LEU A 29 -38.76 35.14 -42.34
C LEU A 29 -37.42 34.39 -42.22
N SER A 30 -36.71 34.32 -43.33
CA SER A 30 -35.39 33.70 -43.48
C SER A 30 -34.30 34.52 -42.77
N LEU A 31 -33.42 33.85 -42.01
CA LEU A 31 -32.12 34.38 -41.60
C LEU A 31 -31.07 33.25 -41.58
N GLN A 32 -29.85 33.66 -41.86
CA GLN A 32 -28.74 32.88 -42.40
C GLN A 32 -28.08 31.92 -41.41
N ALA A 33 -27.34 30.99 -42.00
CA ALA A 33 -26.50 29.97 -41.39
C ALA A 33 -25.62 30.43 -40.22
N LEU A 34 -25.54 29.57 -39.19
CA LEU A 34 -24.29 29.16 -38.55
C LEU A 34 -24.46 27.70 -38.09
N ASP A 35 -23.87 26.78 -38.84
CA ASP A 35 -23.61 25.41 -38.39
C ASP A 35 -22.51 25.47 -37.32
N GLN A 36 -22.90 25.58 -36.05
CA GLN A 36 -22.02 25.29 -34.93
C GLN A 36 -22.26 23.84 -34.53
N GLY A 37 -21.59 22.93 -35.23
CA GLY A 37 -21.30 21.62 -34.71
C GLY A 37 -20.52 21.75 -33.42
N THR A 38 -21.20 21.75 -32.28
CA THR A 38 -20.57 21.43 -30.99
C THR A 38 -20.20 19.96 -31.02
N ALA A 39 -19.05 19.67 -31.62
CA ALA A 39 -18.34 18.44 -31.38
C ALA A 39 -18.04 18.41 -29.87
N ALA A 40 -18.79 17.60 -29.13
CA ALA A 40 -18.40 17.20 -27.80
C ALA A 40 -16.97 16.66 -27.91
N GLN A 41 -16.00 17.40 -27.39
CA GLN A 41 -14.65 16.91 -27.23
C GLN A 41 -14.75 15.66 -26.36
N ARG A 42 -14.60 14.51 -26.99
CA ARG A 42 -14.24 13.28 -26.29
C ARG A 42 -13.00 13.61 -25.45
N PRO A 43 -12.93 13.23 -24.17
CA PRO A 43 -11.71 13.37 -23.42
C PRO A 43 -10.63 12.62 -24.21
N THR A 44 -9.66 13.36 -24.71
CA THR A 44 -8.46 12.77 -25.30
C THR A 44 -7.86 11.92 -24.20
N GLN A 45 -7.72 10.61 -24.44
CA GLN A 45 -6.84 9.78 -23.63
C GLN A 45 -5.48 10.49 -23.58
N GLY A 46 -5.18 11.10 -22.44
CA GLY A 46 -3.88 11.68 -22.20
C GLY A 46 -2.88 10.55 -22.38
N SER A 47 -1.94 10.74 -23.31
CA SER A 47 -0.75 9.91 -23.39
C SER A 47 -0.13 9.86 -21.99
N HIS A 48 -0.09 8.67 -21.37
CA HIS A 48 0.54 8.46 -20.06
C HIS A 48 2.06 8.72 -20.06
N HIS A 49 2.64 9.12 -21.20
CA HIS A 49 4.08 9.26 -21.36
C HIS A 49 4.70 10.53 -20.72
N ASP A 50 3.91 11.56 -20.39
CA ASP A 50 4.44 12.86 -19.94
C ASP A 50 4.26 13.18 -18.44
N MET A 51 3.66 12.27 -17.66
CA MET A 51 3.48 12.50 -16.22
C MET A 51 4.68 11.98 -15.43
N VAL A 52 5.75 12.78 -15.29
CA VAL A 52 6.95 12.45 -14.51
C VAL A 52 7.16 13.48 -13.40
N THR A 53 7.67 13.09 -12.24
CA THR A 53 8.05 14.06 -11.19
C THR A 53 9.18 14.97 -11.66
N VAL A 54 9.12 16.25 -11.29
CA VAL A 54 10.21 17.21 -11.50
C VAL A 54 11.07 17.28 -10.23
N GLY A 55 12.39 17.29 -10.37
CA GLY A 55 13.34 17.36 -9.24
C GLY A 55 13.89 15.99 -8.79
N GLN A 56 14.68 16.02 -7.72
CA GLN A 56 15.30 14.86 -7.06
C GLN A 56 15.01 14.94 -5.56
N LEU A 57 15.07 13.80 -4.87
CA LEU A 57 14.93 13.76 -3.41
C LEU A 57 16.10 14.47 -2.71
N ALA A 58 15.85 14.92 -1.48
CA ALA A 58 16.89 15.49 -0.65
C ALA A 58 18.02 14.48 -0.35
N PRO A 59 19.29 14.93 -0.27
CA PRO A 59 20.40 14.07 0.17
C PRO A 59 20.14 13.47 1.56
N GLY A 60 20.39 12.17 1.72
CA GLY A 60 20.17 11.45 2.98
C GLY A 60 18.75 10.88 3.15
N SER A 61 17.85 11.09 2.18
CA SER A 61 16.57 10.38 2.07
C SER A 61 16.77 8.89 1.76
N PHE A 62 15.70 8.11 1.88
CA PHE A 62 15.66 6.70 1.50
C PHE A 62 16.13 6.51 0.03
N ASP A 63 16.98 5.51 -0.22
CA ASP A 63 17.52 5.19 -1.55
C ASP A 63 16.88 3.91 -2.11
N PRO A 64 15.97 4.03 -3.10
CA PRO A 64 15.32 2.88 -3.71
C PRO A 64 16.30 1.95 -4.45
N THR A 65 17.35 2.49 -5.08
CA THR A 65 18.35 1.68 -5.81
C THR A 65 19.15 0.83 -4.83
N ALA A 66 19.59 1.40 -3.71
CA ALA A 66 20.24 0.63 -2.66
C ALA A 66 19.29 -0.42 -2.04
N PHE A 67 18.00 -0.09 -1.90
CA PHE A 67 17.03 -1.02 -1.34
C PHE A 67 16.80 -2.26 -2.22
N LEU A 68 16.89 -2.16 -3.55
CA LEU A 68 16.71 -3.30 -4.48
C LEU A 68 17.49 -4.54 -4.05
N THR A 69 18.70 -4.36 -3.55
CA THR A 69 19.64 -5.46 -3.25
C THR A 69 19.96 -5.59 -1.76
N ARG A 70 19.29 -4.81 -0.89
CA ARG A 70 19.47 -4.87 0.56
C ARG A 70 18.57 -5.94 1.17
N PHE A 71 19.11 -7.13 1.33
CA PHE A 71 18.48 -8.23 2.07
C PHE A 71 19.01 -8.28 3.51
N ASP A 72 18.13 -8.18 4.49
CA ASP A 72 18.45 -8.35 5.90
C ASP A 72 18.49 -9.84 6.25
N GLY A 73 19.69 -10.38 6.46
CA GLY A 73 19.90 -11.76 6.87
C GLY A 73 19.73 -12.01 8.37
N GLY A 74 19.55 -10.95 9.17
CA GLY A 74 19.55 -11.02 10.63
C GLY A 74 20.88 -11.47 11.22
N THR A 75 20.90 -11.70 12.52
CA THR A 75 22.04 -12.29 13.22
C THR A 75 21.87 -13.80 13.31
N LEU A 76 22.82 -14.55 12.75
CA LEU A 76 22.80 -16.02 12.76
C LEU A 76 23.52 -16.58 13.99
N SER A 77 22.83 -17.46 14.72
CA SER A 77 23.38 -18.28 15.79
C SER A 77 22.82 -19.71 15.73
N ARG A 78 23.04 -20.52 16.77
CA ARG A 78 22.52 -21.90 16.85
C ARG A 78 21.86 -22.15 18.19
N LEU A 79 20.71 -22.82 18.17
CA LEU A 79 20.07 -23.35 19.36
C LEU A 79 20.84 -24.57 19.91
N PRO A 80 20.62 -24.97 21.18
CA PRO A 80 21.18 -26.20 21.73
C PRO A 80 20.82 -27.46 20.93
N SER A 81 19.68 -27.46 20.22
CA SER A 81 19.26 -28.54 19.32
C SER A 81 20.10 -28.63 18.03
N GLY A 82 20.95 -27.63 17.75
CA GLY A 82 21.71 -27.49 16.51
C GLY A 82 20.98 -26.74 15.40
N GLN A 83 19.67 -26.49 15.54
CA GLN A 83 18.87 -25.71 14.60
C GLN A 83 19.43 -24.28 14.48
N PRO A 84 19.59 -23.73 13.27
CA PRO A 84 19.96 -22.32 13.10
C PRO A 84 18.91 -21.40 13.71
N LEU A 85 19.36 -20.35 14.40
CA LEU A 85 18.51 -19.28 14.92
C LEU A 85 18.89 -17.99 14.19
N ARG A 86 17.91 -17.32 13.56
CA ARG A 86 18.06 -15.97 13.01
C ARG A 86 17.28 -14.96 13.83
N GLU A 87 18.00 -13.97 14.33
CA GLU A 87 17.42 -12.89 15.15
C GLU A 87 17.38 -11.58 14.36
N TYR A 88 16.25 -10.89 14.43
CA TYR A 88 16.01 -9.59 13.82
C TYR A 88 15.52 -8.59 14.86
N GLU A 89 15.91 -7.33 14.69
CA GLU A 89 15.42 -6.20 15.48
C GLU A 89 14.59 -5.30 14.57
N ILE A 90 13.30 -5.18 14.88
CA ILE A 90 12.37 -4.35 14.12
C ILE A 90 11.75 -3.31 15.07
N VAL A 91 11.83 -2.05 14.69
CA VAL A 91 11.29 -0.93 15.45
C VAL A 91 10.20 -0.25 14.64
N ALA A 92 8.99 -0.15 15.20
CA ALA A 92 7.97 0.73 14.63
C ALA A 92 8.22 2.16 15.11
N GLU A 93 8.28 3.11 14.18
CA GLU A 93 8.43 4.54 14.48
C GLU A 93 7.65 5.43 13.50
N ASP A 94 7.19 6.57 13.99
CA ASP A 94 6.54 7.60 13.19
C ASP A 94 7.60 8.44 12.47
N ARG A 95 7.49 8.59 11.15
CA ARG A 95 8.51 9.30 10.37
C ARG A 95 7.92 10.01 9.17
N GLU A 96 8.37 11.23 8.94
CA GLU A 96 8.10 11.93 7.68
C GLU A 96 9.06 11.42 6.60
N ILE A 97 8.50 10.92 5.50
CA ILE A 97 9.26 10.41 4.35
C ILE A 97 8.95 11.23 3.10
N GLU A 98 9.92 11.40 2.22
CA GLU A 98 9.73 12.07 0.93
C GLU A 98 9.38 11.03 -0.15
N VAL A 99 8.15 11.06 -0.69
CA VAL A 99 7.63 10.06 -1.65
C VAL A 99 7.73 10.53 -3.10
N ALA A 100 7.85 11.83 -3.29
CA ALA A 100 8.22 12.49 -4.53
C ALA A 100 8.95 13.80 -4.17
N PRO A 101 9.74 14.41 -5.09
CA PRO A 101 10.45 15.65 -4.79
C PRO A 101 9.53 16.72 -4.20
N GLY A 102 9.78 17.13 -2.95
CA GLY A 102 8.99 18.12 -2.22
C GLY A 102 7.62 17.63 -1.69
N VAL A 103 7.27 16.36 -1.87
CA VAL A 103 6.04 15.75 -1.36
C VAL A 103 6.39 14.83 -0.20
N PHE A 104 6.03 15.28 1.00
CA PHE A 104 6.28 14.56 2.24
C PHE A 104 5.03 13.82 2.72
N TYR A 105 5.24 12.62 3.26
CA TYR A 105 4.20 11.74 3.74
C TYR A 105 4.49 11.35 5.20
N PRO A 106 3.54 11.57 6.15
CA PRO A 106 3.70 11.17 7.54
C PRO A 106 3.42 9.67 7.68
N ALA A 107 4.49 8.88 7.57
CA ALA A 107 4.47 7.43 7.59
C ALA A 107 4.56 6.84 9.00
N TRP A 108 4.08 5.60 9.11
CA TRP A 108 4.45 4.67 10.16
C TRP A 108 5.38 3.64 9.53
N THR A 109 6.56 3.48 10.11
CA THR A 109 7.67 2.78 9.45
C THR A 109 8.17 1.62 10.29
N TYR A 110 8.75 0.62 9.62
CA TYR A 110 9.64 -0.33 10.26
C TYR A 110 11.08 0.08 10.00
N ASN A 111 11.87 0.28 11.06
CA ASN A 111 13.27 0.71 11.01
C ASN A 111 13.48 2.02 10.22
N GLY A 112 12.52 2.95 10.30
CA GLY A 112 12.67 4.30 9.76
C GLY A 112 12.57 4.40 8.24
N GLN A 113 12.05 3.38 7.56
CA GLN A 113 11.87 3.37 6.12
C GLN A 113 10.55 2.71 5.70
N VAL A 114 10.13 3.04 4.49
CA VAL A 114 9.05 2.36 3.76
C VAL A 114 9.63 1.94 2.41
N PRO A 115 9.47 0.70 1.97
CA PRO A 115 9.03 -0.45 2.76
C PRO A 115 9.97 -0.70 3.96
N GLY A 116 9.50 -1.49 4.92
CA GLY A 116 10.36 -2.03 5.97
C GLY A 116 11.49 -2.90 5.40
N PRO A 117 12.45 -3.33 6.25
CA PRO A 117 13.55 -4.20 5.83
C PRO A 117 13.08 -5.45 5.07
N THR A 118 13.78 -5.82 3.99
CA THR A 118 13.53 -7.09 3.32
C THR A 118 14.16 -8.21 4.14
N ILE A 119 13.35 -8.89 4.95
CA ILE A 119 13.79 -10.00 5.81
C ILE A 119 14.10 -11.19 4.91
N ARG A 120 15.30 -11.79 5.05
CA ARG A 120 15.71 -12.97 4.30
C ARG A 120 16.31 -14.03 5.22
N CYS A 121 15.77 -15.25 5.14
CA CYS A 121 16.23 -16.40 5.91
C CYS A 121 16.21 -17.68 5.05
N THR A 122 16.59 -18.81 5.63
CA THR A 122 16.56 -20.11 4.97
C THR A 122 15.49 -20.99 5.61
N GLU A 123 14.83 -21.81 4.80
CA GLU A 123 13.81 -22.75 5.26
C GLU A 123 14.34 -23.66 6.38
N GLY A 124 13.56 -23.77 7.46
CA GLY A 124 13.91 -24.51 8.67
C GLY A 124 14.72 -23.73 9.71
N ASP A 125 15.13 -22.49 9.42
CA ASP A 125 15.67 -21.59 10.43
C ASP A 125 14.59 -21.30 11.51
N ARG A 126 14.98 -21.28 12.78
CA ARG A 126 14.15 -20.68 13.83
C ARG A 126 14.28 -19.17 13.70
N LEU A 127 13.17 -18.47 13.52
CA LEU A 127 13.15 -17.01 13.49
C LEU A 127 12.81 -16.45 14.87
N ARG A 128 13.48 -15.37 15.24
CA ARG A 128 13.12 -14.55 16.40
C ARG A 128 13.16 -13.07 16.00
N ILE A 129 11.99 -12.45 15.96
CA ILE A 129 11.86 -11.03 15.63
C ILE A 129 11.54 -10.28 16.91
N ARG A 130 12.49 -9.48 17.37
CA ARG A 130 12.33 -8.58 18.51
C ARG A 130 11.72 -7.30 17.99
N PHE A 131 10.43 -7.15 18.24
CA PHE A 131 9.67 -5.99 17.82
C PHE A 131 9.55 -4.99 18.96
N SER A 132 9.93 -3.73 18.72
CA SER A 132 9.74 -2.63 19.66
C SER A 132 8.88 -1.54 19.03
N ASN A 133 7.85 -1.10 19.75
CA ASN A 133 7.02 -0.01 19.29
C ASN A 133 7.44 1.31 19.92
N LYS A 134 8.04 2.19 19.12
CA LYS A 134 8.39 3.58 19.49
C LYS A 134 7.48 4.61 18.81
N GLY A 135 6.47 4.17 18.06
CA GLY A 135 5.47 5.04 17.44
C GLY A 135 4.42 5.53 18.43
N SER A 136 3.51 6.37 17.94
CA SER A 136 2.42 6.95 18.75
C SER A 136 1.18 6.05 18.87
N HIS A 137 1.08 4.99 18.06
CA HIS A 137 -0.08 4.09 18.00
C HIS A 137 0.30 2.66 18.33
N ALA A 138 -0.67 1.82 18.70
CA ALA A 138 -0.43 0.39 18.81
C ALA A 138 -0.11 -0.19 17.42
N HIS A 139 0.88 -1.08 17.37
CA HIS A 139 1.34 -1.73 16.14
C HIS A 139 1.61 -3.20 16.42
N SER A 140 1.66 -3.99 15.36
CA SER A 140 2.03 -5.41 15.40
C SER A 140 2.73 -5.76 14.10
N ILE A 141 3.35 -6.94 14.01
CA ILE A 141 3.82 -7.51 12.75
C ILE A 141 3.08 -8.81 12.51
N HIS A 142 2.35 -8.88 11.40
CA HIS A 142 1.75 -10.09 10.86
C HIS A 142 2.58 -10.56 9.68
N PHE A 143 3.08 -11.79 9.77
CA PHE A 143 3.88 -12.42 8.72
C PHE A 143 2.97 -13.28 7.84
N HIS A 144 3.18 -13.23 6.54
CA HIS A 144 2.63 -14.26 5.65
C HIS A 144 3.57 -15.47 5.73
N GLY A 145 3.05 -16.62 6.12
CA GLY A 145 3.81 -17.84 6.38
C GLY A 145 3.08 -18.75 7.36
N ILE A 146 3.75 -19.79 7.84
CA ILE A 146 3.20 -20.68 8.86
C ILE A 146 3.78 -20.29 10.22
N HIS A 147 2.89 -20.01 11.17
CA HIS A 147 3.26 -19.72 12.55
C HIS A 147 2.11 -20.07 13.52
N PRO A 148 2.40 -20.30 14.80
CA PRO A 148 1.37 -20.45 15.82
C PRO A 148 0.47 -19.20 15.93
N SER A 149 -0.76 -19.37 16.40
CA SER A 149 -1.71 -18.26 16.54
C SER A 149 -1.22 -17.13 17.44
N GLY A 150 -0.48 -17.45 18.52
CA GLY A 150 0.10 -16.45 19.42
C GLY A 150 1.31 -15.69 18.84
N MET A 151 1.72 -16.00 17.61
CA MET A 151 2.82 -15.36 16.87
C MET A 151 2.31 -14.73 15.57
N ASP A 152 0.98 -14.68 15.39
CA ASP A 152 0.34 -14.20 14.17
C ASP A 152 0.35 -12.67 14.07
N GLY A 153 0.29 -11.95 15.20
CA GLY A 153 0.31 -10.50 15.22
C GLY A 153 -1.03 -9.83 14.85
N ALA A 154 -2.07 -10.58 14.46
CA ALA A 154 -3.43 -10.04 14.34
C ALA A 154 -4.11 -9.84 15.70
N PHE A 155 -3.72 -10.58 16.74
CA PHE A 155 -4.38 -10.57 18.04
C PHE A 155 -3.52 -9.94 19.15
N GLU A 156 -2.25 -9.63 18.86
CA GLU A 156 -1.27 -9.13 19.82
C GLU A 156 -0.83 -7.68 19.49
N PRO A 157 -1.69 -6.66 19.69
CA PRO A 157 -1.28 -5.28 19.52
C PRO A 157 -0.22 -4.90 20.55
N VAL A 158 0.92 -4.41 20.08
CA VAL A 158 2.00 -3.91 20.92
C VAL A 158 1.82 -2.42 21.10
N HIS A 159 1.49 -1.99 22.30
CA HIS A 159 1.28 -0.58 22.62
C HIS A 159 2.58 0.24 22.56
N PRO A 160 2.51 1.56 22.39
CA PRO A 160 3.67 2.45 22.44
C PRO A 160 4.56 2.21 23.67
N GLY A 161 5.88 2.18 23.46
CA GLY A 161 6.90 1.91 24.48
C GLY A 161 6.98 0.45 24.92
N ARG A 162 6.22 -0.46 24.31
CA ARG A 162 6.24 -1.91 24.59
C ARG A 162 6.97 -2.65 23.49
N SER A 163 7.31 -3.90 23.79
CA SER A 163 7.96 -4.81 22.87
C SER A 163 7.29 -6.18 22.91
N PHE A 164 7.42 -6.91 21.81
CA PHE A 164 6.97 -8.30 21.66
C PHE A 164 8.04 -9.09 20.90
N VAL A 165 8.12 -10.39 21.14
CA VAL A 165 9.07 -11.27 20.44
C VAL A 165 8.27 -12.30 19.66
N TYR A 166 8.30 -12.19 18.33
CA TYR A 166 7.72 -13.20 17.44
C TYR A 166 8.72 -14.33 17.27
N GLU A 167 8.28 -15.57 17.45
CA GLU A 167 9.10 -16.75 17.19
C GLU A 167 8.33 -17.85 16.46
N PHE A 168 8.86 -18.28 15.31
CA PHE A 168 8.30 -19.35 14.49
C PHE A 168 9.41 -19.93 13.59
N ASP A 169 9.16 -21.07 12.98
CA ASP A 169 10.09 -21.67 12.03
C ASP A 169 9.82 -21.10 10.62
N ALA A 170 10.89 -20.88 9.85
CA ALA A 170 10.78 -20.36 8.50
C ALA A 170 10.26 -21.43 7.53
N GLU A 171 8.97 -21.43 7.24
CA GLU A 171 8.34 -22.29 6.25
C GLU A 171 7.01 -21.72 5.70
N PRO A 172 6.59 -22.08 4.47
CA PRO A 172 7.39 -22.77 3.45
C PRO A 172 8.39 -21.82 2.77
N PHE A 173 9.40 -22.35 2.07
CA PHE A 173 10.24 -21.49 1.23
C PHE A 173 9.41 -20.68 0.20
N GLY A 174 9.83 -19.45 -0.09
CA GLY A 174 9.09 -18.58 -1.01
C GLY A 174 9.37 -17.09 -0.83
N LEU A 175 8.64 -16.28 -1.61
CA LEU A 175 8.49 -14.85 -1.40
C LEU A 175 7.15 -14.61 -0.71
N HIS A 176 7.24 -14.07 0.49
CA HIS A 176 6.13 -13.70 1.36
C HIS A 176 6.22 -12.21 1.68
N LEU A 177 5.31 -11.75 2.53
CA LEU A 177 5.24 -10.37 3.00
C LEU A 177 5.07 -10.36 4.52
N TYR A 178 5.27 -9.20 5.11
CA TYR A 178 4.80 -8.93 6.46
C TYR A 178 4.22 -7.52 6.52
N HIS A 179 3.25 -7.30 7.39
CA HIS A 179 2.65 -5.98 7.58
C HIS A 179 2.00 -5.83 8.95
N CYS A 180 1.67 -4.59 9.33
CA CYS A 180 0.91 -4.37 10.55
C CYS A 180 -0.53 -4.88 10.42
N HIS A 181 -1.06 -5.47 11.49
CA HIS A 181 -2.42 -6.02 11.54
C HIS A 181 -3.27 -5.43 12.68
N THR A 182 -2.76 -4.39 13.34
CA THR A 182 -3.56 -3.60 14.28
C THR A 182 -4.71 -2.89 13.54
N VAL A 183 -5.90 -2.87 14.15
CA VAL A 183 -7.10 -2.25 13.58
C VAL A 183 -7.07 -0.71 13.75
N PRO A 184 -7.47 0.08 12.73
CA PRO A 184 -8.00 -0.32 11.43
C PRO A 184 -6.89 -0.67 10.42
N ILE A 185 -6.88 -1.93 9.95
CA ILE A 185 -5.79 -2.53 9.17
C ILE A 185 -5.43 -1.71 7.93
N LYS A 186 -6.44 -1.23 7.17
CA LYS A 186 -6.24 -0.38 5.97
C LYS A 186 -5.27 0.76 6.27
N ARG A 187 -5.50 1.50 7.36
CA ARG A 187 -4.70 2.69 7.70
C ARG A 187 -3.28 2.30 8.09
N HIS A 188 -3.11 1.22 8.84
CA HIS A 188 -1.78 0.77 9.28
C HIS A 188 -0.89 0.34 8.11
N ILE A 189 -1.43 -0.44 7.18
CA ILE A 189 -0.69 -0.85 5.97
C ILE A 189 -0.42 0.39 5.12
N HIS A 190 -1.43 1.18 4.81
CA HIS A 190 -1.30 2.35 3.93
C HIS A 190 -0.33 3.41 4.44
N LYS A 191 -0.18 3.53 5.77
CA LYS A 191 0.81 4.40 6.40
C LYS A 191 2.27 3.94 6.25
N GLY A 192 2.53 2.73 5.74
CA GLY A 192 3.89 2.27 5.41
C GLY A 192 4.37 1.03 6.17
N LEU A 193 3.55 0.45 7.06
CA LEU A 193 3.95 -0.71 7.88
C LEU A 193 3.81 -2.02 7.09
N TYR A 194 4.68 -2.22 6.11
CA TYR A 194 4.80 -3.44 5.32
C TYR A 194 6.23 -3.66 4.84
N GLY A 195 6.59 -4.91 4.54
CA GLY A 195 7.88 -5.27 3.96
C GLY A 195 7.84 -6.64 3.31
N ALA A 196 8.92 -6.98 2.61
CA ALA A 196 9.09 -8.28 1.97
C ALA A 196 9.75 -9.28 2.92
N PHE A 197 9.31 -10.54 2.85
CA PHE A 197 9.84 -11.65 3.64
C PHE A 197 10.22 -12.81 2.72
N ILE A 198 11.50 -13.11 2.60
CA ILE A 198 12.03 -14.11 1.67
C ILE A 198 12.55 -15.30 2.48
N ILE A 199 12.02 -16.48 2.20
CA ILE A 199 12.52 -17.74 2.73
C ILE A 199 13.18 -18.49 1.56
N ASP A 200 14.51 -18.60 1.60
CA ASP A 200 15.27 -19.39 0.64
C ASP A 200 15.05 -20.89 0.87
N PRO A 201 14.96 -21.71 -0.20
CA PRO A 201 14.89 -23.17 -0.05
C PRO A 201 16.18 -23.70 0.59
N LYS A 202 16.06 -24.83 1.30
CA LYS A 202 17.19 -25.42 2.03
C LYS A 202 18.34 -25.87 1.11
N GLU A 203 18.02 -26.30 -0.11
CA GLU A 203 19.00 -26.70 -1.12
C GLU A 203 19.69 -25.51 -1.81
N GLY A 204 19.22 -24.28 -1.53
CA GLY A 204 19.69 -23.06 -2.17
C GLY A 204 19.07 -22.83 -3.55
N ARG A 205 19.48 -21.72 -4.17
CA ARG A 205 19.07 -21.33 -5.54
C ARG A 205 20.31 -21.23 -6.43
N PRO A 206 20.19 -21.43 -7.74
CA PRO A 206 21.25 -21.06 -8.68
C PRO A 206 21.64 -19.59 -8.50
N PRO A 207 22.93 -19.24 -8.65
CA PRO A 207 23.36 -17.85 -8.58
C PRO A 207 22.58 -16.94 -9.54
N ALA A 208 22.10 -15.81 -9.06
CA ALA A 208 21.35 -14.83 -9.83
C ALA A 208 21.64 -13.40 -9.33
N ASN A 209 21.41 -12.41 -10.19
CA ASN A 209 21.28 -11.02 -9.76
C ASN A 209 19.89 -10.84 -9.17
N GLU A 210 19.80 -10.84 -7.85
CA GLU A 210 18.53 -10.76 -7.13
C GLU A 210 18.18 -9.31 -6.78
N MET A 211 16.90 -8.97 -6.95
CA MET A 211 16.37 -7.68 -6.53
C MET A 211 14.95 -7.81 -5.95
N VAL A 212 14.55 -6.87 -5.10
CA VAL A 212 13.21 -6.80 -4.53
C VAL A 212 12.52 -5.49 -4.88
N MET A 213 11.31 -5.60 -5.41
CA MET A 213 10.44 -4.49 -5.79
C MET A 213 9.13 -4.58 -5.02
N VAL A 214 8.87 -3.60 -4.16
CA VAL A 214 7.61 -3.47 -3.43
C VAL A 214 6.83 -2.32 -4.03
N MET A 215 5.68 -2.64 -4.64
CA MET A 215 4.76 -1.63 -5.19
C MET A 215 3.95 -1.01 -4.06
N ASN A 216 3.88 0.31 -4.02
CA ASN A 216 3.11 1.05 -3.03
C ASN A 216 2.34 2.24 -3.61
N GLY A 217 1.34 2.67 -2.85
CA GLY A 217 0.53 3.85 -3.11
C GLY A 217 0.43 4.71 -1.85
N PHE A 218 0.43 6.04 -2.04
CA PHE A 218 0.36 7.02 -0.97
C PHE A 218 -0.79 8.01 -1.24
N ASP A 219 -1.65 8.14 -0.24
CA ASP A 219 -2.72 9.12 -0.13
C ASP A 219 -2.21 10.32 0.67
N THR A 220 -1.78 11.33 -0.07
CA THR A 220 -1.08 12.50 0.45
C THR A 220 -2.03 13.58 0.97
N ASN A 221 -3.29 13.55 0.54
CA ASN A 221 -4.33 14.52 0.93
C ASN A 221 -5.35 13.94 1.96
N PHE A 222 -5.25 12.64 2.26
CA PHE A 222 -6.08 11.86 3.18
C PHE A 222 -7.56 11.74 2.78
N ASP A 223 -7.87 11.75 1.49
CA ASP A 223 -9.24 11.61 0.97
C ASP A 223 -9.67 10.16 0.68
N ASN A 224 -8.79 9.18 0.91
CA ASN A 224 -8.90 7.75 0.61
C ASN A 224 -8.58 7.33 -0.84
N GLU A 225 -8.02 8.22 -1.65
CA GLU A 225 -7.44 7.89 -2.95
C GLU A 225 -5.90 8.04 -2.92
N ASN A 226 -5.17 7.39 -3.82
CA ASN A 226 -3.71 7.56 -3.87
C ASN A 226 -3.34 8.57 -4.96
N GLU A 227 -2.58 9.60 -4.60
CA GLU A 227 -1.98 10.52 -5.56
C GLU A 227 -0.65 10.00 -6.11
N VAL A 228 0.09 9.25 -5.29
CA VAL A 228 1.43 8.78 -5.63
C VAL A 228 1.45 7.26 -5.67
N TYR A 229 1.96 6.71 -6.77
CA TYR A 229 2.27 5.29 -6.91
C TYR A 229 3.77 5.14 -7.18
N ALA A 230 4.40 4.17 -6.53
CA ALA A 230 5.83 3.94 -6.68
C ALA A 230 6.21 2.46 -6.54
N VAL A 231 7.44 2.16 -6.95
CA VAL A 231 8.13 0.93 -6.59
C VAL A 231 9.25 1.34 -5.65
N ASN A 232 9.30 0.74 -4.46
CA ASN A 232 10.22 1.14 -3.39
C ASN A 232 10.07 2.65 -3.07
N THR A 233 8.82 3.11 -2.87
CA THR A 233 8.43 4.40 -2.24
C THR A 233 8.59 5.67 -3.05
N VAL A 234 9.62 5.79 -3.89
CA VAL A 234 9.92 7.05 -4.56
C VAL A 234 9.37 7.06 -5.99
N ALA A 235 8.45 7.99 -6.26
CA ALA A 235 7.80 8.11 -7.55
C ALA A 235 8.80 8.42 -8.67
N PHE A 236 8.71 7.64 -9.76
CA PHE A 236 9.55 7.75 -10.97
C PHE A 236 11.05 7.57 -10.74
N HIS A 237 11.48 6.97 -9.62
CA HIS A 237 12.89 6.76 -9.32
C HIS A 237 13.61 5.98 -10.43
N TYR A 238 13.11 4.80 -10.81
CA TYR A 238 13.77 3.96 -11.82
C TYR A 238 13.64 4.46 -13.26
N GLN A 239 12.76 5.43 -13.52
CA GLN A 239 12.76 6.13 -14.81
C GLN A 239 13.94 7.11 -14.90
N LYS A 240 14.30 7.73 -13.77
CA LYS A 240 15.44 8.65 -13.67
C LYS A 240 16.76 7.92 -13.43
N HIS A 241 16.69 6.75 -12.79
CA HIS A 241 17.82 5.90 -12.39
C HIS A 241 17.56 4.46 -12.83
N PRO A 242 17.72 4.13 -14.13
CA PRO A 242 17.48 2.78 -14.64
C PRO A 242 18.33 1.71 -13.94
N ILE A 243 17.77 0.51 -13.82
CA ILE A 243 18.38 -0.67 -13.20
C ILE A 243 19.36 -1.35 -14.15
#